data_AF-A0A7X6X8P3-F1
#
_entry.id   AF-A0A7X6X8P3-F1
#
_cell.length_a   1.000
_cell.length_b   1.000
_cell.length_c   1.000
_cell.angle_alpha   90.00
_cell.angle_beta   90.00
_cell.angle_gamma   90.00
#
_symmetry.space_group_name_H-M   'P 1'
#
loop_
_entity.id
_entity.type
_entity.pdbx_description
1 polymer ?
#
loop_
_entity_poly.entity_id
_entity_poly.type
_entity_poly.pdbx_seq_one_letter_code
_entity_poly.pdbx_strand_id
1 'polypeptide(L)'
;MREKDSSFRIAKKGYDRFQVDQVLANYEARQKELETKLSTYESQVAVASEQLDKLKTRYNDLVSKLSVREKAADEISRLALKEANVVIDTANQNADLIVSEALSTAKILLTELAKVTEDTNHAKDEMKDKIELIQKTLDDIKLPEVPRMDWLKQKEESDT
;
A
#
# COMPACT_ATOMS: atom_id res chain seq x y z
N MET A 1 -35.42 -58.70 38.97
CA MET A 1 -36.69 -58.78 39.73
C MET A 1 -37.64 -59.60 38.87
N ARG A 2 -37.95 -60.84 39.24
CA ARG A 2 -38.82 -61.73 38.44
C ARG A 2 -40.26 -61.27 38.58
N GLU A 3 -40.93 -61.05 37.45
CA GLU A 3 -42.38 -60.85 37.36
C GLU A 3 -43.08 -62.01 38.06
N LYS A 4 -43.91 -61.67 39.04
CA LYS A 4 -44.72 -62.64 39.75
C LYS A 4 -45.91 -62.91 38.85
N ASP A 5 -45.98 -64.11 38.27
CA ASP A 5 -47.11 -64.56 37.45
C ASP A 5 -48.42 -64.31 38.20
N SER A 6 -49.11 -63.24 37.78
CA SER A 6 -50.36 -62.79 38.36
C SER A 6 -51.49 -63.62 37.77
N SER A 7 -51.60 -64.88 38.21
CA SER A 7 -52.75 -65.70 37.85
C SER A 7 -54.03 -65.00 38.31
N PHE A 8 -54.97 -64.78 37.39
CA PHE A 8 -56.27 -64.19 37.71
C PHE A 8 -57.04 -65.10 38.69
N ARG A 9 -57.82 -64.50 39.59
CA ARG A 9 -58.66 -65.24 40.55
C ARG A 9 -59.64 -66.12 39.78
N ILE A 10 -59.75 -67.38 40.19
CA ILE A 10 -60.64 -68.37 39.56
C ILE A 10 -61.95 -68.44 40.35
N ALA A 11 -63.06 -68.11 39.69
CA ALA A 11 -64.43 -68.31 40.16
C ALA A 11 -64.99 -69.64 39.61
N LYS A 12 -66.17 -70.06 40.11
CA LYS A 12 -66.84 -71.34 39.76
C LYS A 12 -67.03 -71.63 38.25
N LYS A 13 -66.89 -70.63 37.37
CA LYS A 13 -67.03 -70.75 35.90
C LYS A 13 -65.88 -70.11 35.10
N GLY A 14 -64.73 -69.82 35.70
CA GLY A 14 -63.58 -69.22 34.99
C GLY A 14 -62.92 -68.08 35.77
N TYR A 15 -62.22 -67.18 35.09
CA TYR A 15 -61.52 -66.05 35.74
C TYR A 15 -62.48 -64.94 36.17
N ASP A 16 -62.09 -64.18 37.21
CA ASP A 16 -62.76 -62.97 37.66
C ASP A 16 -62.74 -61.90 36.56
N ARG A 17 -63.90 -61.70 35.93
CA ARG A 17 -64.08 -60.77 34.81
C ARG A 17 -63.61 -59.36 35.15
N PHE A 18 -63.87 -58.86 36.35
CA PHE A 18 -63.50 -57.49 36.72
C PHE A 18 -61.98 -57.32 36.84
N GLN A 19 -61.29 -58.35 37.35
CA GLN A 19 -59.84 -58.35 37.44
C GLN A 19 -59.19 -58.40 36.06
N VAL A 20 -59.74 -59.22 35.16
CA VAL A 20 -59.27 -59.33 33.77
C VAL A 20 -59.51 -58.02 33.02
N ASP A 21 -60.73 -57.48 33.07
CA ASP A 21 -61.11 -56.23 32.39
C ASP A 21 -60.25 -55.05 32.88
N GLN A 22 -59.95 -54.97 34.17
CA GLN A 22 -59.08 -53.93 34.73
C GLN A 22 -57.63 -54.03 34.22
N VAL A 23 -57.09 -55.25 34.13
CA VAL A 23 -55.73 -55.48 33.63
C VAL A 23 -55.66 -55.21 32.13
N LEU A 24 -56.69 -55.62 31.38
CA LEU A 24 -56.82 -55.31 29.95
C LEU A 24 -56.84 -53.79 29.73
N ALA A 25 -57.65 -53.06 30.50
CA ALA A 25 -57.74 -51.60 30.42
C ALA A 25 -56.40 -50.91 30.75
N ASN A 26 -55.65 -51.44 31.72
CA ASN A 26 -54.31 -50.92 32.06
C ASN A 26 -53.31 -51.17 30.92
N TYR A 27 -53.34 -52.35 30.30
CA TYR A 27 -52.48 -52.65 29.16
C TYR A 27 -52.85 -51.82 27.93
N GLU A 28 -54.13 -51.62 27.63
CA GLU A 28 -54.60 -50.73 26.57
C GLU A 28 -54.16 -49.29 26.80
N ALA A 29 -54.30 -48.78 28.04
CA ALA A 29 -53.82 -47.45 28.40
C ALA A 29 -52.31 -47.32 28.22
N ARG A 30 -51.55 -48.35 28.61
CA ARG A 30 -50.09 -48.39 28.46
C ARG A 30 -49.67 -48.49 27.01
N GLN A 31 -50.37 -49.28 26.20
CA GLN A 31 -50.13 -49.38 24.76
C GLN A 31 -50.33 -48.02 24.09
N LYS A 32 -51.44 -47.35 24.39
CA LYS A 32 -51.74 -46.02 23.86
C LYS A 32 -50.69 -44.96 24.26
N GLU A 33 -50.21 -45.03 25.51
CA GLU A 33 -49.13 -44.17 25.99
C GLU A 33 -47.82 -44.42 25.21
N LEU A 34 -47.47 -45.69 24.99
CA LEU A 34 -46.28 -46.09 24.24
C LEU A 34 -46.37 -45.67 22.77
N GLU A 35 -47.52 -45.86 22.12
CA GLU A 35 -47.76 -45.41 20.74
C GLU A 35 -47.61 -43.88 20.62
N THR A 36 -48.13 -43.12 21.58
CA THR A 36 -48.00 -41.66 21.59
C THR A 36 -46.53 -41.22 21.75
N LYS A 37 -45.78 -41.91 22.63
CA LYS A 37 -44.35 -41.66 22.81
C LYS A 37 -43.54 -42.00 21.57
N LEU A 38 -43.84 -43.13 20.92
CA LEU A 38 -43.18 -43.56 19.70
C LEU A 38 -43.37 -42.52 18.59
N SER A 39 -44.62 -42.10 18.36
CA SER A 39 -44.94 -41.06 17.37
C SER A 39 -44.22 -39.73 17.65
N THR A 40 -44.12 -39.35 18.93
CA THR A 40 -43.39 -38.13 19.32
C THR A 40 -41.89 -38.26 19.03
N TYR A 41 -41.28 -39.41 19.35
CA TYR A 41 -39.87 -39.66 19.06
C TYR A 41 -39.58 -39.72 17.57
N GLU A 42 -40.44 -40.35 16.78
CA GLU A 42 -40.32 -40.37 15.32
C GLU A 42 -40.34 -38.95 14.73
N SER A 43 -41.26 -38.10 15.22
CA SER A 43 -41.31 -36.70 14.82
C SER A 43 -40.03 -35.93 15.20
N GLN A 44 -39.50 -36.14 16.41
CA GLN A 44 -38.26 -35.51 16.84
C GLN A 44 -37.05 -35.96 16.00
N VAL A 45 -36.97 -37.25 15.69
CA VAL A 45 -35.90 -37.82 14.84
C VAL A 45 -35.98 -37.24 13.43
N ALA A 46 -37.18 -37.09 12.87
CA ALA A 46 -37.37 -36.48 11.55
C ALA A 46 -36.90 -35.02 11.53
N VAL A 47 -37.30 -34.22 12.52
CA VAL A 47 -36.89 -32.81 12.64
C VAL A 47 -35.38 -32.69 12.83
N ALA A 48 -34.79 -33.49 13.72
CA ALA A 48 -33.35 -33.49 13.95
C ALA A 48 -32.56 -33.87 12.69
N SER A 49 -33.07 -34.84 11.91
CA SER A 49 -32.46 -35.26 10.66
C SER A 49 -32.50 -34.15 9.60
N GLU A 50 -33.62 -33.45 9.47
CA GLU A 50 -33.76 -32.32 8.56
C GLU A 50 -32.83 -31.16 8.95
N GLN A 51 -32.72 -30.86 10.25
CA GLN A 51 -31.79 -29.83 10.75
C GLN A 51 -30.34 -30.19 10.46
N LEU A 52 -29.96 -31.46 10.64
CA LEU A 52 -28.63 -31.96 10.35
C LEU A 52 -28.29 -31.80 8.86
N ASP A 53 -29.23 -32.10 7.97
CA ASP A 53 -29.02 -32.00 6.53
C ASP A 53 -28.88 -30.54 6.05
N LYS A 54 -29.71 -29.64 6.62
CA LYS A 54 -29.55 -28.19 6.43
C LYS A 54 -28.19 -27.70 6.90
N LEU A 55 -27.72 -28.18 8.05
CA LEU A 55 -26.43 -27.78 8.61
C LEU A 55 -25.26 -28.29 7.75
N LYS A 56 -25.31 -29.54 7.27
CA LYS A 56 -24.33 -30.10 6.34
C LYS A 56 -24.24 -29.28 5.05
N THR A 57 -25.39 -28.93 4.47
CA THR A 57 -25.44 -28.13 3.25
C THR A 57 -24.80 -26.76 3.45
N ARG A 58 -25.14 -26.07 4.55
CA ARG A 58 -24.53 -24.78 4.92
C ARG A 58 -23.03 -24.89 5.18
N TYR A 59 -22.60 -25.97 5.84
CA TYR A 59 -21.19 -26.20 6.10
C TYR A 59 -20.41 -26.39 4.79
N ASN A 60 -20.92 -27.21 3.86
CA ASN A 60 -20.28 -27.43 2.57
C ASN A 60 -20.19 -26.14 1.74
N ASP A 61 -21.25 -25.33 1.73
CA ASP A 61 -21.25 -24.02 1.08
C ASP A 61 -20.24 -23.06 1.73
N LEU A 62 -20.17 -23.03 3.05
CA LEU A 62 -19.19 -22.22 3.78
C LEU A 62 -17.75 -22.64 3.47
N VAL A 63 -17.46 -23.94 3.44
CA VAL A 63 -16.14 -24.47 3.10
C VAL A 63 -15.76 -24.11 1.66
N SER A 64 -16.69 -24.24 0.71
CA SER A 64 -16.48 -23.82 -0.68
C SER A 64 -16.13 -22.34 -0.77
N LYS A 65 -16.91 -21.48 -0.09
CA LYS A 65 -16.66 -20.03 -0.04
C LYS A 65 -15.33 -19.69 0.61
N LEU A 66 -14.95 -20.41 1.67
CA LEU A 66 -13.67 -20.22 2.34
C LEU A 66 -12.51 -20.53 1.39
N SER A 67 -12.59 -21.66 0.68
CA SER A 67 -11.55 -22.07 -0.29
C SER A 67 -11.40 -21.08 -1.44
N VAL A 68 -12.50 -20.53 -1.96
CA VAL A 68 -12.44 -19.48 -2.99
C VAL A 68 -11.79 -18.21 -2.45
N ARG A 69 -12.14 -17.79 -1.22
CA ARG A 69 -11.54 -16.61 -0.59
C ARG A 69 -10.05 -16.78 -0.32
N GLU A 70 -9.62 -17.95 0.12
CA GLU A 70 -8.22 -18.28 0.36
C GLU A 70 -7.41 -18.19 -0.93
N LYS A 71 -7.88 -18.81 -2.02
CA LYS A 71 -7.25 -18.71 -3.34
C LYS A 71 -7.16 -17.27 -3.84
N ALA A 72 -8.24 -16.50 -3.68
CA ALA A 72 -8.25 -15.10 -4.07
C ALA A 72 -7.25 -14.26 -3.25
N ALA A 73 -7.12 -14.52 -1.94
CA ALA A 73 -6.17 -13.83 -1.09
C ALA A 73 -4.71 -14.15 -1.47
N ASP A 74 -4.41 -15.40 -1.79
CA ASP A 74 -3.09 -15.81 -2.28
C ASP A 74 -2.77 -15.15 -3.63
N GLU A 75 -3.74 -15.11 -4.55
CA GLU A 75 -3.58 -14.44 -5.84
C GLU A 75 -3.35 -12.94 -5.68
N ILE A 76 -4.11 -12.26 -4.81
CA ILE A 76 -3.92 -10.84 -4.51
C ILE A 76 -2.52 -10.59 -3.95
N SER A 77 -2.07 -11.42 -3.01
CA SER A 77 -0.74 -11.28 -2.42
C SER A 77 0.36 -11.43 -3.47
N ARG A 78 0.24 -12.42 -4.36
CA ARG A 78 1.17 -12.64 -5.46
C ARG A 78 1.17 -11.49 -6.47
N LEU A 79 -0.01 -10.99 -6.83
CA LEU A 79 -0.15 -9.85 -7.75
C LEU A 79 0.41 -8.57 -7.14
N ALA A 80 0.15 -8.31 -5.86
CA ALA A 80 0.68 -7.16 -5.14
C ALA A 80 2.21 -7.18 -5.09
N LEU A 81 2.83 -8.34 -4.86
CA LEU A 81 4.29 -8.49 -4.91
C LEU A 81 4.85 -8.25 -6.31
N LYS A 82 4.18 -8.79 -7.35
CA LYS A 82 4.59 -8.55 -8.73
C LYS A 82 4.51 -7.07 -9.09
N GLU A 83 3.41 -6.41 -8.72
CA GLU A 83 3.20 -4.99 -8.98
C GLU A 83 4.22 -4.13 -8.23
N ALA A 84 4.48 -4.45 -6.95
CA ALA A 84 5.50 -3.77 -6.17
C ALA A 84 6.88 -3.85 -6.83
N ASN A 85 7.26 -5.02 -7.37
CA ASN A 85 8.52 -5.16 -8.10
C ASN A 85 8.55 -4.31 -9.37
N VAL A 86 7.45 -4.26 -10.14
CA VAL A 86 7.36 -3.41 -11.33
C VAL A 86 7.50 -1.93 -10.97
N VAL A 87 6.86 -1.50 -9.88
CA VAL A 87 6.97 -0.11 -9.38
C VAL A 87 8.41 0.20 -8.96
N ILE A 88 9.08 -0.71 -8.24
CA ILE A 88 10.47 -0.55 -7.84
C ILE A 88 11.39 -0.48 -9.06
N ASP A 89 11.22 -1.38 -10.03
CA ASP A 89 12.04 -1.40 -11.25
C ASP A 89 11.86 -0.12 -12.05
N THR A 90 10.62 0.35 -12.18
CA THR A 90 10.31 1.62 -12.87
C THR A 90 10.90 2.81 -12.12
N ALA A 91 10.83 2.83 -10.79
CA ALA A 91 11.42 3.89 -9.98
C ALA A 91 12.96 3.92 -10.12
N ASN A 92 13.61 2.76 -10.16
CA ASN A 92 15.06 2.65 -10.38
C ASN A 92 15.45 3.17 -11.77
N GLN A 93 14.74 2.75 -12.82
CA GLN A 93 14.98 3.25 -14.19
C GLN A 93 14.81 4.76 -14.27
N ASN A 94 13.77 5.31 -13.64
CA ASN A 94 13.55 6.75 -13.60
C ASN A 94 14.67 7.47 -12.84
N ALA A 95 15.16 6.91 -11.73
CA ALA A 95 16.27 7.48 -10.98
C ALA A 95 17.56 7.51 -11.81
N ASP A 96 17.87 6.42 -12.52
CA ASP A 96 19.02 6.33 -13.41
C ASP A 96 18.95 7.37 -14.55
N LEU A 97 17.76 7.55 -15.13
CA LEU A 97 17.52 8.57 -16.16
C LEU A 97 17.77 9.98 -15.62
N ILE A 98 17.22 10.32 -14.45
CA ILE A 98 17.43 11.63 -13.82
C ILE A 98 18.91 11.88 -13.56
N VAL A 99 19.64 10.90 -13.03
CA VAL A 99 21.08 11.03 -12.74
C VAL A 99 21.87 11.22 -14.03
N SER A 100 21.56 10.44 -15.07
CA SER A 100 22.21 10.54 -16.38
C SER A 100 21.96 11.91 -17.02
N GLU A 101 20.74 12.41 -16.98
CA GLU A 101 20.36 13.72 -17.49
C GLU A 101 21.06 14.84 -16.72
N ALA A 102 21.04 14.80 -15.39
CA ALA A 102 21.73 15.76 -14.54
C ALA A 102 23.24 15.80 -14.83
N LEU A 103 23.88 14.62 -15.02
CA LEU A 103 25.29 14.53 -15.37
C LEU A 103 25.57 15.12 -16.76
N SER A 104 24.70 14.85 -17.74
CA SER A 104 24.81 15.41 -19.08
C SER A 104 24.72 16.93 -19.05
N THR A 105 23.71 17.48 -18.36
CA THR A 105 23.54 18.92 -18.18
C THR A 105 24.73 19.55 -17.46
N ALA A 106 25.27 18.91 -16.41
CA ALA A 106 26.46 19.40 -15.72
C ALA A 106 27.69 19.49 -16.65
N LYS A 107 27.89 18.49 -17.53
CA LYS A 107 28.97 18.52 -18.53
C LYS A 107 28.81 19.66 -19.53
N ILE A 108 27.58 19.91 -19.98
CA ILE A 108 27.27 21.03 -20.89
C ILE A 108 27.63 22.35 -20.20
N LEU A 109 27.16 22.56 -18.97
CA LEU A 109 27.45 23.76 -18.18
C LEU A 109 28.94 23.96 -17.94
N LEU A 110 29.70 22.91 -17.64
CA LEU A 110 31.15 22.99 -17.45
C LEU A 110 31.87 23.40 -18.75
N THR A 111 31.42 22.88 -19.89
CA THR A 111 31.98 23.23 -21.19
C THR A 111 31.69 24.69 -21.55
N GLU A 112 30.47 25.14 -21.27
CA GLU A 112 30.06 26.53 -21.45
C GLU A 112 30.84 27.48 -20.54
N LEU A 113 31.02 27.10 -19.27
CA LEU A 113 31.83 27.88 -18.32
C LEU A 113 33.29 27.99 -18.75
N ALA A 114 33.88 26.91 -19.26
CA ALA A 114 35.26 26.92 -19.77
C ALA A 114 35.38 27.92 -20.94
N LYS A 115 34.43 27.90 -21.87
CA LYS A 115 34.38 28.84 -22.99
C LYS A 115 34.23 30.29 -22.53
N VAL A 116 33.29 30.57 -21.62
CA VAL A 116 33.10 31.92 -21.05
C VAL A 116 34.37 32.42 -20.36
N THR A 117 35.09 31.53 -19.66
CA THR A 117 36.35 31.85 -19.00
C THR A 117 37.44 32.20 -20.02
N GLU A 118 37.53 31.45 -21.12
CA GLU A 118 38.46 31.73 -22.21
C GLU A 118 38.14 33.08 -22.89
N ASP A 119 36.88 33.32 -23.23
CA ASP A 119 36.41 34.59 -23.81
C ASP A 119 36.71 35.77 -22.86
N THR A 120 36.52 35.58 -21.55
CA THR A 120 36.81 36.59 -20.53
C THR A 120 38.31 36.87 -20.40
N ASN A 121 39.15 35.83 -20.45
CA ASN A 121 40.61 35.99 -20.45
C ASN A 121 41.08 36.75 -21.68
N HIS A 122 40.56 36.43 -22.86
CA HIS A 122 40.85 37.16 -24.10
C HIS A 122 40.46 38.64 -23.99
N ALA A 123 39.26 38.94 -23.49
CA ALA A 123 38.81 40.31 -23.28
C ALA A 123 39.69 41.07 -22.27
N LYS A 124 40.17 40.39 -21.22
CA LYS A 124 41.10 40.97 -20.24
C LYS A 124 42.45 41.30 -20.88
N ASP A 125 43.00 40.40 -21.70
CA ASP A 125 44.27 40.62 -22.40
C ASP A 125 44.16 41.77 -23.40
N GLU A 126 43.10 41.83 -24.20
CA GLU A 126 42.82 42.97 -25.09
C GLU A 126 42.74 44.30 -24.33
N MET A 127 42.11 44.30 -23.15
CA MET A 127 41.98 45.50 -22.33
C MET A 127 43.33 45.92 -21.75
N LYS A 128 44.18 44.96 -21.38
CA LYS A 128 45.54 45.22 -20.91
C LYS A 128 46.39 45.87 -22.01
N ASP A 129 46.33 45.33 -23.23
CA ASP A 129 47.05 45.87 -24.39
C ASP A 129 46.63 47.32 -24.69
N LYS A 130 45.31 47.61 -24.63
CA LYS A 130 44.79 48.98 -24.79
C LYS A 130 45.27 49.92 -23.69
N ILE A 131 45.34 49.48 -22.44
CA ILE A 131 45.85 50.29 -21.33
C ILE A 131 47.34 50.59 -21.53
N GLU A 132 48.14 49.60 -21.94
CA GLU A 132 49.57 49.79 -22.23
C GLU A 132 49.79 50.79 -23.37
N LEU A 133 48.96 50.72 -24.42
CA LEU A 133 48.95 51.71 -25.49
C LEU A 133 48.63 53.13 -24.97
N ILE A 134 47.61 53.26 -24.12
CA ILE A 134 47.23 54.55 -23.50
C ILE A 134 48.36 55.09 -22.62
N GLN A 135 49.01 54.25 -21.82
CA GLN A 135 50.16 54.64 -21.01
C GLN A 135 51.28 55.18 -21.87
N LYS A 136 51.63 54.47 -22.95
CA LYS A 136 52.65 54.94 -23.90
C LYS A 136 52.28 56.26 -24.55
N THR A 137 51.01 56.43 -24.93
CA THR A 137 50.56 57.72 -25.50
C THR A 137 50.60 58.85 -24.49
N LEU A 138 50.30 58.59 -23.22
CA LEU A 138 50.42 59.58 -22.15
C LEU A 138 51.89 60.00 -21.93
N ASP A 139 52.82 59.04 -21.93
CA ASP A 139 54.26 59.31 -21.79
C ASP A 139 54.82 60.11 -22.97
N ASP A 140 54.27 59.91 -24.18
CA ASP A 140 54.64 60.67 -25.39
C ASP A 140 54.12 62.12 -25.38
N ILE A 141 53.21 62.49 -24.45
CA ILE A 141 52.77 63.88 -24.28
C ILE A 141 53.89 64.68 -23.61
N LYS A 142 54.69 65.34 -24.43
CA LYS A 142 55.62 66.37 -23.96
C LYS A 142 54.85 67.64 -23.59
N LEU A 143 54.96 68.05 -22.33
CA LEU A 143 54.50 69.36 -21.89
C LEU A 143 55.23 70.45 -22.70
N PRO A 144 54.53 71.45 -23.25
CA PRO A 144 55.19 72.55 -23.93
C PRO A 144 56.12 73.27 -22.96
N GLU A 145 57.37 73.49 -23.37
CA GLU A 145 58.27 74.34 -22.59
C GLU A 145 57.66 75.74 -22.51
N VAL A 146 57.35 76.17 -21.29
CA VAL A 146 56.83 77.52 -21.04
C VAL A 146 57.89 78.51 -21.53
N PRO A 147 57.55 79.43 -22.46
CA PRO A 147 58.49 80.45 -22.89
C PRO A 147 58.99 81.22 -21.66
N ARG A 148 60.31 81.34 -21.49
CA ARG A 148 60.88 82.19 -20.43
C ARG A 148 60.33 83.60 -20.62
N MET A 149 59.58 84.07 -19.62
CA MET A 149 58.93 85.39 -19.61
C MET A 149 59.97 86.47 -19.29
N ASP A 150 60.96 86.64 -20.16
CA ASP A 150 61.99 87.67 -20.01
C ASP A 150 61.39 89.09 -20.16
N TRP A 151 60.18 89.19 -20.74
CA TRP A 151 59.42 90.44 -20.89
C TRP A 151 58.77 90.96 -19.60
N LEU A 152 58.65 90.13 -18.55
CA LEU A 152 58.11 90.56 -17.25
C LEU A 152 59.13 91.35 -16.42
N LYS A 153 60.44 91.21 -16.70
CA LYS A 153 61.51 91.94 -16.00
C LYS A 153 61.76 93.34 -16.55
N GLN A 154 61.53 93.56 -17.86
CA GLN A 154 61.75 94.89 -18.48
C GLN A 154 60.69 95.93 -18.10
N LYS A 155 59.56 95.52 -17.51
CA LYS A 155 58.50 96.44 -17.07
C LYS A 155 58.69 96.95 -15.63
N GLU A 156 59.57 96.32 -14.83
CA GLU A 156 59.96 96.82 -13.50
C GLU A 156 61.16 97.77 -13.53
N GLU A 157 61.95 97.79 -14.61
CA GLU A 157 63.12 98.67 -14.78
C GLU A 157 62.83 99.98 -15.54
N SER A 158 61.58 100.21 -15.98
CA SER A 158 61.18 101.44 -16.71
C SER A 158 60.39 102.45 -15.87
N ASP A 159 60.20 102.21 -14.57
CA ASP A 159 59.62 103.14 -13.58
C ASP A 159 60.63 103.50 -12.46
N THR A 160 61.85 103.88 -12.83
CA THR A 160 62.81 104.66 -12.01
C THR A 160 63.64 105.57 -12.89
#